data_AF-A0A0G0Q0M3-F1
#
_entry.id   AF-A0A0G0Q0M3-F1
#
_cell.length_a   1.000
_cell.length_b   1.000
_cell.length_c   1.000
_cell.angle_alpha   90.00
_cell.angle_beta   90.00
_cell.angle_gamma   90.00
#
_symmetry.space_group_name_H-M   'P 1'
#
loop_
_entity.id
_entity.type
_entity.pdbx_description
1 polymer ?
#
loop_
_entity_poly.entity_id
_entity_poly.type
_entity_poly.pdbx_seq_one_letter_code
_entity_poly.pdbx_strand_id
1 'polypeptide(L)'
;MKISKSKQVGIFLAAIHAILVVRTVFNIISAKEDDWPMLWLLFPFIDFPYSLIGVILTGFISQFFDSINIYEINLLPYPLNDINNFILPFIIFGVFGTIWYFYLPQIISAHMANRNKQISITDYFKKILSKK
;
A
#
# COMPACT_ATOMS: atom_id res chain seq x y z
N MET A 1 -3.23 -25.68 10.51
CA MET A 1 -2.72 -25.22 9.20
C MET A 1 -1.37 -24.52 9.41
N LYS A 2 -0.28 -24.94 8.76
CA LYS A 2 1.04 -24.28 8.91
C LYS A 2 1.07 -23.00 8.05
N ILE A 3 1.46 -21.86 8.65
CA ILE A 3 1.61 -20.59 7.95
C ILE A 3 2.95 -20.60 7.20
N SER A 4 2.96 -20.19 5.92
CA SER A 4 4.21 -20.06 5.16
C SER A 4 5.09 -18.93 5.71
N LYS A 5 6.41 -19.05 5.56
CA LYS A 5 7.35 -17.98 5.96
C LYS A 5 7.03 -16.64 5.28
N SER A 6 6.69 -16.65 3.99
CA SER A 6 6.28 -15.43 3.26
C SER A 6 5.08 -14.75 3.89
N LYS A 7 4.06 -15.53 4.32
CA LYS A 7 2.88 -14.99 5.01
C LYS A 7 3.21 -14.45 6.40
N GLN A 8 4.12 -15.08 7.14
CA GLN A 8 4.60 -14.54 8.43
C GLN A 8 5.29 -13.19 8.26
N VAL A 9 6.17 -13.07 7.26
CA VAL A 9 6.83 -11.80 6.92
C VAL A 9 5.81 -10.75 6.48
N GLY A 10 4.82 -11.12 5.65
CA GLY A 10 3.75 -10.21 5.23
C GLY A 10 2.92 -9.67 6.38
N ILE A 11 2.54 -10.54 7.33
CA ILE A 11 1.83 -10.12 8.56
C ILE A 11 2.69 -9.13 9.36
N PHE A 12 3.98 -9.42 9.53
CA PHE A 12 4.88 -8.54 10.28
C PHE A 12 5.03 -7.16 9.63
N LEU A 13 5.24 -7.11 8.31
CA LEU A 13 5.35 -5.84 7.57
C LEU A 13 4.05 -5.05 7.60
N ALA A 14 2.90 -5.71 7.39
CA ALA A 14 1.59 -5.08 7.48
C ALA A 14 1.32 -4.52 8.88
N ALA A 15 1.74 -5.21 9.94
CA ALA A 15 1.61 -4.71 11.31
C ALA A 15 2.47 -3.47 11.56
N ILE A 16 3.73 -3.45 11.10
CA ILE A 16 4.58 -2.26 11.19
C ILE A 16 3.94 -1.09 10.45
N HIS A 17 3.50 -1.31 9.22
CA HIS A 17 2.84 -0.30 8.41
C HIS A 17 1.57 0.25 9.10
N ALA A 18 0.70 -0.63 9.60
CA ALA A 18 -0.50 -0.23 10.32
C ALA A 18 -0.18 0.62 11.57
N ILE A 19 0.89 0.28 12.30
CA ILE A 19 1.34 1.10 13.45
C ILE A 19 1.77 2.50 12.99
N LEU A 20 2.50 2.62 11.87
CA LEU A 20 2.88 3.91 11.29
C LEU A 20 1.66 4.75 10.87
N VAL A 21 0.65 4.11 10.26
CA VAL A 21 -0.62 4.76 9.90
C VAL A 21 -1.36 5.23 11.14
N VAL A 22 -1.53 4.38 12.14
CA VAL A 22 -2.20 4.74 13.41
C VAL A 22 -1.47 5.91 14.08
N ARG A 23 -0.14 5.89 14.10
CA ARG A 23 0.66 6.99 14.64
C ARG A 23 0.45 8.28 13.86
N THR A 24 0.37 8.21 12.54
CA THR A 24 0.13 9.36 11.66
C THR A 24 -1.27 9.94 11.90
N VAL A 25 -2.30 9.10 11.93
CA VAL A 25 -3.69 9.50 12.23
C VAL A 25 -3.79 10.14 13.61
N PHE A 26 -3.15 9.56 14.63
CA PHE A 26 -3.10 10.14 15.96
C PHE A 26 -2.47 11.54 15.97
N ASN A 27 -1.35 11.71 15.24
CA ASN A 27 -0.69 13.01 15.11
C ASN A 27 -1.58 14.02 14.39
N ILE A 28 -2.28 13.62 13.33
CA ILE A 28 -3.22 14.49 12.59
C ILE A 28 -4.38 14.95 13.49
N ILE A 29 -5.02 14.02 14.19
CA ILE A 29 -6.15 14.34 15.09
C ILE A 29 -5.71 15.22 16.26
N SER A 30 -4.46 15.07 16.70
CA SER A 30 -3.88 15.86 17.80
C SER A 30 -3.21 17.15 17.33
N ALA A 31 -3.10 17.37 16.01
CA ALA A 31 -2.44 18.54 15.46
C ALA A 31 -3.27 19.79 15.73
N LYS A 32 -2.58 20.88 16.06
CA LYS A 32 -3.18 22.21 16.20
C LYS A 32 -2.95 23.10 14.98
N GLU A 33 -2.15 22.61 14.04
CA GLU A 33 -1.70 23.33 12.84
C GLU A 33 -2.48 22.83 11.63
N ASP A 34 -2.81 23.74 10.71
CA ASP A 34 -3.58 23.42 9.50
C ASP A 34 -2.78 22.60 8.47
N ASP A 35 -1.45 22.52 8.63
CA ASP A 35 -0.53 21.83 7.72
C ASP A 35 -0.40 20.31 7.98
N TRP A 36 -1.25 19.73 8.84
CA TRP A 36 -1.28 18.29 9.10
C TRP A 36 -1.41 17.40 7.85
N PRO A 37 -2.02 17.80 6.71
CA PRO A 37 -2.09 16.94 5.52
C PRO A 37 -0.70 16.58 4.98
N MET A 38 0.33 17.38 5.28
CA MET A 38 1.71 17.11 4.86
C MET A 38 2.25 15.79 5.45
N LEU A 39 1.70 15.29 6.55
CA LEU A 39 2.11 14.01 7.13
C LEU A 39 1.84 12.84 6.19
N TRP A 40 0.83 12.94 5.32
CA TRP A 40 0.55 11.92 4.30
C TRP A 40 1.62 11.85 3.21
N LEU A 41 2.39 12.92 2.99
CA LEU A 41 3.44 12.97 1.96
C LEU A 41 4.60 12.00 2.22
N LEU A 42 4.69 11.43 3.42
CA LEU A 42 5.66 10.38 3.74
C LEU A 42 5.31 9.03 3.10
N PHE A 43 4.02 8.69 3.02
CA PHE A 43 3.55 7.39 2.55
C PHE A 43 3.85 7.11 1.06
N PRO A 44 3.84 8.11 0.16
CA PRO A 44 4.30 7.90 -1.21
C PRO A 44 5.69 7.27 -1.33
N PHE A 45 6.61 7.60 -0.43
CA PHE A 45 7.96 7.03 -0.44
C PHE A 45 8.03 5.67 0.23
N ILE A 46 7.25 5.47 1.29
CA ILE A 46 7.19 4.20 2.04
C ILE A 46 6.55 3.12 1.16
N ASP A 47 5.42 3.42 0.54
CA ASP A 47 4.57 2.43 -0.14
C ASP A 47 4.96 2.23 -1.62
N PHE A 48 6.14 2.69 -2.05
CA PHE A 48 6.55 2.54 -3.44
C PHE A 48 6.65 1.06 -3.85
N PRO A 49 6.19 0.64 -5.05
CA PRO A 49 5.56 1.44 -6.12
C PRO A 49 4.04 1.58 -6.02
N TYR A 50 3.39 0.93 -5.05
CA TYR A 50 1.93 0.97 -4.89
C TYR A 50 1.41 2.40 -4.77
N SER A 51 2.12 3.24 -4.03
CA SER A 51 1.80 4.66 -3.88
C SER A 51 1.65 5.44 -5.18
N LEU A 52 2.38 5.09 -6.25
CA LEU A 52 2.27 5.78 -7.54
C LEU A 52 0.86 5.66 -8.12
N ILE A 53 0.29 4.46 -8.02
CA ILE A 53 -1.10 4.20 -8.41
C ILE A 53 -2.02 4.98 -7.47
N GLY A 54 -1.73 4.97 -6.17
CA GLY A 54 -2.48 5.71 -5.15
C GLY A 54 -2.58 7.20 -5.45
N VAL A 55 -1.48 7.86 -5.80
CA VAL A 55 -1.44 9.30 -6.13
C VAL A 55 -2.29 9.61 -7.37
N ILE A 56 -2.15 8.81 -8.43
CA ILE A 56 -2.95 8.99 -9.66
C ILE A 56 -4.45 8.79 -9.36
N LEU A 57 -4.79 7.73 -8.62
CA LEU A 57 -6.17 7.45 -8.23
C LEU A 57 -6.74 8.53 -7.32
N THR A 58 -5.95 9.05 -6.39
CA THR A 58 -6.36 10.13 -5.48
C THR A 58 -6.74 11.37 -6.27
N GLY A 59 -5.94 11.76 -7.26
CA GLY A 59 -6.27 12.90 -8.13
C GLY A 59 -7.56 12.70 -8.92
N PHE A 60 -7.75 11.52 -9.51
CA PHE A 60 -8.97 11.20 -10.25
C PHE A 60 -10.22 11.16 -9.36
N ILE A 61 -10.11 10.54 -8.18
CA ILE A 61 -11.21 10.41 -7.22
C ILE A 61 -11.57 11.78 -6.61
N SER A 62 -10.58 12.61 -6.30
CA SER A 62 -10.81 13.97 -5.80
C SER A 62 -11.60 14.80 -6.82
N GLN A 63 -11.20 14.79 -8.10
CA GLN A 63 -11.93 15.48 -9.16
C GLN A 63 -13.36 14.96 -9.32
N PHE A 64 -13.55 13.65 -9.16
CA PHE A 64 -14.89 13.06 -9.19
C PHE A 64 -15.74 13.56 -8.01
N PHE A 65 -15.22 13.58 -6.79
CA PHE A 65 -15.95 14.11 -5.63
C PHE A 65 -16.25 15.61 -5.74
N ASP A 66 -15.32 16.38 -6.30
CA ASP A 66 -15.55 17.79 -6.65
C ASP A 66 -16.73 17.96 -7.60
N SER A 67 -16.87 17.08 -8.58
CA SER A 67 -17.93 17.17 -9.58
C SER A 67 -19.35 16.93 -9.02
N ILE A 68 -19.47 16.27 -7.87
CA ILE A 68 -20.75 15.92 -7.23
C ILE A 68 -21.02 16.67 -5.92
N ASN A 69 -20.18 17.65 -5.56
CA ASN A 69 -20.34 18.56 -4.41
C ASN A 69 -20.66 17.88 -3.07
N ILE A 70 -19.98 16.77 -2.74
CA ILE A 70 -20.23 16.00 -1.50
C ILE A 70 -19.67 16.67 -0.24
N TYR A 71 -18.88 17.74 -0.36
CA TYR A 71 -18.20 18.37 0.78
C TYR A 71 -19.10 19.07 1.79
N GLU A 72 -20.38 19.27 1.48
CA GLU A 72 -21.33 19.93 2.38
C GLU A 72 -21.90 19.02 3.47
N ILE A 73 -21.59 17.71 3.44
CA ILE A 73 -22.07 16.75 4.45
C ILE A 73 -21.21 16.84 5.73
N ASN A 74 -21.44 17.89 6.52
CA ASN A 74 -20.77 18.14 7.81
C ASN A 74 -21.30 17.25 8.95
N LEU A 75 -21.22 15.93 8.80
CA LEU A 75 -21.62 14.99 9.86
C LEU A 75 -20.54 14.78 10.94
N LEU A 76 -19.28 15.07 10.62
CA LEU A 76 -18.13 14.77 11.48
C LEU A 76 -17.33 16.04 11.82
N PRO A 77 -16.65 16.09 12.98
CA PRO A 77 -15.74 17.19 13.29
C PRO A 77 -14.51 17.15 12.39
N TYR A 78 -13.94 18.31 12.11
CA TYR A 78 -12.63 18.43 11.45
C TYR A 78 -11.53 17.73 12.28
N PRO A 79 -10.58 16.99 11.67
CA PRO A 79 -10.40 16.74 10.23
C PRO A 79 -11.15 15.51 9.67
N LEU A 80 -11.99 14.85 10.48
CA LEU A 80 -12.67 13.61 10.09
C LEU A 80 -13.73 13.80 8.99
N ASN A 81 -14.17 15.04 8.74
CA ASN A 81 -15.06 15.38 7.61
C ASN A 81 -14.30 15.74 6.33
N ASP A 82 -12.96 15.84 6.34
CA ASP A 82 -12.18 16.22 5.17
C ASP A 82 -11.93 15.00 4.26
N ILE A 83 -12.73 14.89 3.20
CA ILE A 83 -12.65 13.75 2.28
C ILE A 83 -11.28 13.70 1.58
N ASN A 84 -10.80 14.84 1.08
CA ASN A 84 -9.64 14.87 0.19
C ASN A 84 -8.32 14.80 0.96
N ASN A 85 -8.24 15.43 2.13
CA ASN A 85 -7.00 15.51 2.89
C ASN A 85 -6.90 14.44 3.99
N PHE A 86 -8.01 13.88 4.46
CA PHE A 86 -8.01 12.88 5.53
C PHE A 86 -8.52 11.52 5.06
N ILE A 87 -9.78 11.43 4.64
CA ILE A 87 -10.45 10.13 4.39
C ILE A 87 -9.78 9.41 3.21
N LEU A 88 -9.58 10.10 2.09
CA LEU A 88 -9.03 9.51 0.87
C LEU A 88 -7.57 9.05 1.08
N PRO A 89 -6.64 9.87 1.62
CA PRO A 89 -5.30 9.41 1.98
C PRO A 89 -5.30 8.26 2.98
N PHE A 90 -6.21 8.25 3.97
CA PHE A 90 -6.33 7.15 4.91
C PHE A 90 -6.76 5.84 4.21
N ILE A 91 -7.69 5.89 3.27
CA ILE A 91 -8.10 4.70 2.51
C ILE A 91 -6.94 4.21 1.63
N ILE A 92 -6.32 5.11 0.88
CA ILE A 92 -5.26 4.76 -0.09
C ILE A 92 -4.00 4.29 0.63
N PHE A 93 -3.40 5.11 1.48
CA PHE A 93 -2.16 4.77 2.15
C PHE A 93 -2.42 3.88 3.37
N GLY A 94 -3.43 4.17 4.18
CA GLY A 94 -3.73 3.38 5.37
C GLY A 94 -4.22 1.98 5.06
N VAL A 95 -5.37 1.85 4.40
CA VAL A 95 -6.00 0.54 4.17
C VAL A 95 -5.26 -0.24 3.07
N PHE A 96 -5.17 0.33 1.88
CA PHE A 96 -4.58 -0.39 0.75
C PHE A 96 -3.06 -0.51 0.85
N GLY A 97 -2.34 0.47 1.42
CA GLY A 97 -0.92 0.34 1.73
C GLY A 97 -0.64 -0.81 2.72
N THR A 98 -1.48 -0.97 3.75
CA THR A 98 -1.37 -2.13 4.66
C THR A 98 -1.62 -3.46 3.95
N ILE A 99 -2.63 -3.52 3.07
CA ILE A 99 -2.90 -4.69 2.23
C ILE A 99 -1.70 -5.00 1.32
N TRP A 100 -1.09 -3.96 0.74
CA TRP A 100 0.10 -4.10 -0.10
C TRP A 100 1.26 -4.76 0.65
N TYR A 101 1.60 -4.27 1.84
CA TYR A 101 2.65 -4.87 2.67
C TYR A 101 2.33 -6.30 3.10
N PHE A 102 1.05 -6.61 3.31
CA PHE A 102 0.65 -7.98 3.58
C PHE A 102 0.95 -8.92 2.41
N TYR A 103 0.72 -8.50 1.16
CA TYR A 103 0.86 -9.33 -0.05
C TYR A 103 2.25 -9.27 -0.72
N LEU A 104 3.05 -8.25 -0.42
CA LEU A 104 4.35 -8.02 -1.05
C LEU A 104 5.29 -9.24 -0.95
N PRO A 105 5.50 -9.87 0.23
CA PRO A 105 6.38 -11.04 0.32
C PRO A 105 5.88 -12.28 -0.43
N GLN A 106 4.56 -12.43 -0.58
CA GLN A 106 3.93 -13.53 -1.33
C GLN A 106 4.17 -13.33 -2.82
N ILE A 107 4.01 -12.10 -3.33
CA ILE A 107 4.29 -11.76 -4.73
C ILE A 107 5.77 -12.02 -5.05
N ILE A 108 6.68 -11.57 -4.19
CA ILE A 108 8.13 -11.80 -4.35
C ILE A 108 8.43 -13.31 -4.31
N SER A 109 7.87 -14.04 -3.34
CA SER A 109 8.06 -15.49 -3.22
C SER A 109 7.55 -16.24 -4.45
N ALA A 110 6.40 -15.85 -5.00
CA ALA A 110 5.85 -16.46 -6.20
C ALA A 110 6.72 -16.17 -7.43
N HIS A 111 7.22 -14.94 -7.57
CA HIS A 111 8.12 -14.58 -8.67
C HIS A 111 9.45 -15.35 -8.62
N MET A 112 10.05 -15.49 -7.43
CA MET A 112 11.28 -16.26 -7.25
C MET A 112 11.10 -17.75 -7.56
N ALA A 113 9.98 -18.36 -7.11
CA ALA A 113 9.68 -19.76 -7.39
C ALA A 113 9.56 -20.02 -8.91
N ASN A 114 8.91 -19.10 -9.64
CA ASN A 114 8.76 -19.19 -11.09
C ASN A 114 10.11 -19.09 -11.82
N ARG A 115 11.01 -18.18 -11.40
CA ARG A 115 12.35 -18.08 -12.01
C ARG A 115 13.18 -19.35 -11.80
N ASN A 116 13.17 -19.92 -10.60
CA ASN A 116 13.93 -21.14 -10.30
C ASN A 116 13.45 -22.33 -11.15
N LYS A 117 12.13 -22.44 -11.36
CA LYS A 117 11.56 -23.46 -12.25
C LYS A 117 12.04 -23.30 -13.70
N GLN A 118 12.09 -22.06 -14.20
CA GLN A 118 12.55 -21.78 -15.56
C GLN A 118 14.04 -22.14 -15.75
N ILE A 119 14.90 -21.80 -14.79
CA ILE A 119 16.34 -22.13 -14.82
C ILE A 119 16.56 -23.65 -14.85
N SER A 120 15.85 -24.39 -14.00
CA SER A 120 15.94 -25.85 -13.97
C SER A 120 15.58 -26.50 -15.30
N ILE A 121 14.62 -25.93 -16.05
CA ILE A 121 14.23 -26.43 -17.38
C ILE A 121 15.33 -26.15 -18.40
N THR A 122 15.89 -24.94 -18.42
CA THR A 122 16.98 -24.58 -19.35
C THR A 122 18.23 -25.43 -19.12
N ASP A 123 18.57 -25.71 -17.86
CA ASP A 123 19.73 -26.56 -17.52
C ASP A 123 19.53 -28.01 -17.96
N TYR A 124 18.31 -28.54 -17.81
CA TYR A 124 17.97 -29.87 -18.29
C TYR A 124 18.16 -30.01 -19.80
N PHE A 125 17.67 -29.05 -20.60
CA PHE A 125 17.86 -29.07 -22.05
C PHE A 125 19.31 -28.91 -22.47
N LYS A 126 20.07 -28.04 -21.80
CA LYS A 126 21.51 -27.87 -22.06
C LYS A 126 22.29 -29.17 -21.82
N LYS A 127 21.92 -29.93 -20.79
CA LYS A 127 22.50 -31.26 -20.49
C LYS A 127 22.16 -32.32 -21.54
N ILE A 128 20.97 -32.25 -22.15
CA ILE A 128 20.59 -33.16 -23.24
C ILE A 128 21.38 -32.82 -24.52
N LEU A 129 21.47 -31.54 -24.86
CA LEU A 129 22.13 -31.09 -26.09
C LEU A 129 23.65 -31.33 -26.10
N SER A 130 24.30 -31.24 -24.94
CA SER A 130 25.76 -31.49 -24.81
C SER A 130 26.17 -32.96 -24.84
N LYS A 131 25.23 -33.90 -24.87
CA LYS A 131 25.49 -35.35 -24.98
C LYS A 131 25.41 -35.89 -26.41
N LYS A 132 25.10 -35.04 -27.38
CA LYS A 132 25.14 -35.36 -28.82
C LYS A 132 26.37 -34.73 -29.44
#